data_AF-A0A8H4QH81-F1
#
_entry.id   AF-A0A8H4QH81-F1
#
_cell.length_a   1.000
_cell.length_b   1.000
_cell.length_c   1.000
_cell.angle_alpha   90.00
_cell.angle_beta   90.00
_cell.angle_gamma   90.00
#
_symmetry.space_group_name_H-M   'P 1'
#
loop_
_entity.id
_entity.type
_entity.pdbx_description
1 polymer ?
#
loop_
_entity_poly.entity_id
_entity_poly.type
_entity_poly.pdbx_seq_one_letter_code
_entity_poly.pdbx_strand_id
1 'polypeptide(L)'
;MNLTGISRFILLSMGGIWAVRGDAVTSDSTESLCSDPPRGQCDFYRDCLEARYNCGPDGYPLGYGEKYCNKFSQSQDRLSAKGQKWMLDTMECLQRTLVPDATGAEGASADCKALEDQAFDSHSVCYLQNGLCSLEPQDFVAIVEIVGVQGLFGSWDSIKEVVQAAEGCL
;
A
#
# COMPACT_ATOMS: atom_id res chain seq x y z
N MET A 1 25.31 61.35 40.52
CA MET A 1 24.07 61.81 41.19
C MET A 1 22.90 61.27 40.39
N ASN A 2 22.11 60.35 40.99
CA ASN A 2 20.75 59.86 40.63
C ASN A 2 20.53 59.18 39.24
N LEU A 3 19.78 58.08 39.04
CA LEU A 3 18.92 57.21 39.89
C LEU A 3 18.66 55.84 39.18
N THR A 4 18.63 54.77 40.00
CA THR A 4 17.76 53.55 40.02
C THR A 4 16.78 53.25 38.86
N GLY A 5 16.43 51.99 38.53
CA GLY A 5 16.51 50.76 39.33
C GLY A 5 15.99 49.51 38.61
N ILE A 6 16.38 48.36 39.18
CA ILE A 6 16.01 47.01 38.76
C ILE A 6 14.75 46.62 39.53
N SER A 7 13.67 46.32 38.81
CA SER A 7 12.43 45.85 39.42
C SER A 7 12.50 44.35 39.70
N ARG A 8 12.36 44.01 40.99
CA ARG A 8 12.17 42.64 41.47
C ARG A 8 10.72 42.22 41.26
N PHE A 9 10.50 41.05 40.67
CA PHE A 9 9.31 40.25 40.91
C PHE A 9 9.72 38.91 41.50
N ILE A 10 9.34 38.69 42.76
CA ILE A 10 9.30 37.38 43.42
C ILE A 10 7.82 37.14 43.74
N LEU A 11 7.20 36.13 43.12
CA LEU A 11 6.06 35.35 43.62
C LEU A 11 6.17 33.98 42.92
N LEU A 12 6.65 32.95 43.61
CA LEU A 12 5.90 31.96 44.41
C LEU A 12 5.10 30.94 43.58
N SER A 13 5.57 29.70 43.71
CA SER A 13 4.79 28.48 44.01
C SER A 13 4.41 27.52 42.89
N MET A 14 4.60 26.24 43.27
CA MET A 14 3.97 25.00 42.82
C MET A 14 4.71 24.21 41.72
N GLY A 15 4.93 22.94 42.06
CA GLY A 15 5.85 22.05 41.37
C GLY A 15 5.32 21.51 40.05
N GLY A 16 6.26 20.92 39.31
CA GLY A 16 6.00 20.24 38.06
C GLY A 16 7.31 19.98 37.35
N ILE A 17 7.92 18.82 37.61
CA ILE A 17 8.96 18.28 36.73
C ILE A 17 8.24 18.01 35.40
N TRP A 18 8.43 18.88 34.41
CA TRP A 18 8.02 18.56 33.05
C TRP A 18 9.05 17.61 32.46
N ALA A 19 8.78 16.31 32.62
CA ALA A 19 9.36 15.28 31.79
C ALA A 19 8.88 15.53 30.35
N VAL A 20 9.75 16.07 29.50
CA VAL A 20 9.57 16.01 28.06
C VAL A 20 9.77 14.57 27.60
N ARG A 21 8.69 13.80 27.61
CA ARG A 21 8.58 12.55 26.85
C ARG A 21 7.98 12.93 25.50
N GLY A 22 8.84 13.04 24.49
CA GLY A 22 8.45 13.23 23.10
C GLY A 22 9.15 12.16 22.27
N ASP A 23 8.50 11.03 22.09
CA ASP A 23 8.87 10.04 21.08
C ASP A 23 8.47 10.62 19.71
N ALA A 24 9.42 11.24 19.02
CA ALA A 24 9.28 11.62 17.61
C ALA A 24 9.90 10.51 16.75
N VAL A 25 9.13 9.45 16.48
CA VAL A 25 9.46 8.43 15.46
C VAL A 25 8.20 8.20 14.64
N THR A 26 7.89 9.13 13.72
CA THR A 26 6.80 8.93 12.75
C THR A 26 7.19 9.39 11.34
N SER A 27 8.25 10.19 11.16
CA SER A 27 8.69 10.62 9.83
C SER A 27 9.54 9.56 9.10
N ASP A 28 10.35 8.81 9.83
CA ASP A 28 11.31 7.85 9.25
C ASP A 28 10.61 6.56 8.76
N SER A 29 9.57 6.12 9.48
CA SER A 29 8.78 4.93 9.12
C SER A 29 7.93 5.14 7.87
N THR A 30 7.33 6.33 7.68
CA THR A 30 6.45 6.61 6.54
C THR A 30 7.25 6.85 5.26
N GLU A 31 8.40 7.53 5.35
CA GLU A 31 9.34 7.67 4.21
C GLU A 31 9.89 6.31 3.75
N SER A 32 10.19 5.40 4.70
CA SER A 32 10.63 4.05 4.35
C SER A 32 9.52 3.21 3.69
N LEU A 33 8.26 3.34 4.14
CA LEU A 33 7.11 2.62 3.59
C LEU A 33 6.88 2.93 2.10
N CYS A 34 7.01 4.20 1.70
CA CYS A 34 6.70 4.62 0.33
C CYS A 34 7.80 4.29 -0.68
N SER A 35 9.03 4.10 -0.21
CA SER A 35 10.20 3.78 -1.04
C SER A 35 10.55 2.29 -1.03
N ASP A 36 10.26 1.59 0.07
CA ASP A 36 10.49 0.16 0.25
C ASP A 36 9.30 -0.49 1.00
N PRO A 37 8.17 -0.74 0.30
CA PRO A 37 6.97 -1.27 0.93
C PRO A 37 7.22 -2.64 1.56
N PRO A 38 6.90 -2.85 2.85
CA PRO A 38 7.11 -4.14 3.51
C PRO A 38 6.23 -5.23 2.92
N ARG A 39 6.83 -6.39 2.65
CA ARG A 39 6.13 -7.58 2.14
C ARG A 39 4.92 -7.96 3.00
N GLY A 40 3.76 -8.09 2.36
CA GLY A 40 2.50 -8.50 2.99
C GLY A 40 1.75 -7.41 3.76
N GLN A 41 2.20 -6.15 3.71
CA GLN A 41 1.48 -5.02 4.31
C GLN A 41 0.69 -4.25 3.25
N CYS A 42 -0.43 -3.65 3.63
CA CYS A 42 -1.33 -2.96 2.71
C CYS A 42 -1.33 -1.43 2.87
N ASP A 43 -0.67 -0.91 3.91
CA ASP A 43 -0.67 0.51 4.25
C ASP A 43 -0.06 1.40 3.16
N PHE A 44 0.81 0.85 2.30
CA PHE A 44 1.37 1.54 1.13
C PHE A 44 0.31 2.24 0.27
N TYR A 45 -0.84 1.59 0.06
CA TYR A 45 -1.90 2.16 -0.77
C TYR A 45 -2.51 3.42 -0.17
N ARG A 46 -2.81 3.40 1.13
CA ARG A 46 -3.46 4.52 1.83
C ARG A 46 -2.45 5.60 2.22
N ASP A 47 -1.33 5.19 2.81
CA ASP A 47 -0.42 6.10 3.47
C ASP A 47 0.61 6.71 2.49
N CYS A 48 0.74 6.15 1.28
CA CYS A 48 1.62 6.68 0.22
C CYS A 48 0.85 7.11 -1.03
N LEU A 49 0.15 6.18 -1.70
CA LEU A 49 -0.52 6.50 -2.97
C LEU A 49 -1.70 7.45 -2.77
N GLU A 50 -2.64 7.12 -1.87
CA GLU A 50 -3.79 7.98 -1.62
C GLU A 50 -3.37 9.31 -0.99
N ALA A 51 -2.43 9.31 -0.04
CA ALA A 51 -1.90 10.55 0.56
C ALA A 51 -1.37 11.54 -0.49
N ARG A 52 -0.75 11.02 -1.57
CA ARG A 52 -0.22 11.84 -2.67
C ARG A 52 -1.29 12.21 -3.70
N TYR A 53 -2.03 11.23 -4.22
CA TYR A 53 -2.92 11.42 -5.36
C TYR A 53 -4.33 11.89 -4.98
N ASN A 54 -4.78 11.60 -3.75
CA ASN A 54 -6.10 11.96 -3.24
C ASN A 54 -7.25 11.53 -4.18
N CYS A 55 -7.21 10.27 -4.65
CA CYS A 55 -8.16 9.75 -5.64
C CYS A 55 -9.55 9.47 -5.03
N GLY A 56 -9.65 9.44 -3.70
CA GLY A 56 -10.89 9.21 -2.98
C GLY A 56 -11.20 7.73 -2.77
N PRO A 57 -12.29 7.43 -2.03
CA PRO A 57 -12.62 6.07 -1.59
C PRO A 57 -12.92 5.09 -2.73
N ASP A 58 -13.36 5.60 -3.88
CA ASP A 58 -13.64 4.79 -5.07
C ASP A 58 -12.45 4.74 -6.05
N GLY A 59 -11.40 5.53 -5.81
CA GLY A 59 -10.18 5.55 -6.63
C GLY A 59 -9.31 4.32 -6.42
N TYR A 60 -8.39 4.06 -7.34
CA TYR A 60 -7.56 2.85 -7.33
C TYR A 60 -6.89 2.54 -5.98
N PRO A 61 -6.21 3.49 -5.29
CA PRO A 61 -5.48 3.18 -4.06
C PRO A 61 -6.36 2.53 -2.98
N LEU A 62 -7.51 3.14 -2.66
CA LEU A 62 -8.39 2.66 -1.59
C LEU A 62 -9.44 1.66 -2.11
N GLY A 63 -10.10 2.01 -3.22
CA GLY A 63 -11.24 1.27 -3.77
C GLY A 63 -10.87 -0.08 -4.39
N TYR A 64 -9.60 -0.25 -4.79
CA TYR A 64 -9.08 -1.47 -5.39
C TYR A 64 -7.85 -2.01 -4.66
N GLY A 65 -6.73 -1.28 -4.68
CA GLY A 65 -5.42 -1.73 -4.18
C GLY A 65 -5.47 -2.20 -2.72
N GLU A 66 -5.77 -1.28 -1.80
CA GLU A 66 -5.86 -1.58 -0.36
C GLU A 66 -6.94 -2.62 -0.07
N LYS A 67 -8.12 -2.48 -0.70
CA LYS A 67 -9.27 -3.38 -0.51
C LYS A 67 -8.91 -4.83 -0.82
N TYR A 68 -8.32 -5.11 -1.98
CA TYR A 68 -7.98 -6.48 -2.36
C TYR A 68 -6.72 -6.98 -1.65
N CYS A 69 -5.73 -6.12 -1.42
CA CYS A 69 -4.58 -6.45 -0.57
C CYS A 69 -5.04 -6.99 0.79
N ASN A 70 -5.94 -6.26 1.47
CA ASN A 70 -6.45 -6.67 2.78
C ASN A 70 -7.27 -7.96 2.72
N LYS A 71 -8.08 -8.16 1.68
CA LYS A 71 -8.83 -9.42 1.49
C LYS A 71 -7.91 -10.63 1.37
N PHE A 72 -6.82 -10.50 0.60
CA PHE A 72 -5.81 -11.54 0.46
C PHE A 72 -5.11 -11.81 1.79
N SER A 73 -4.63 -10.77 2.48
CA SER A 73 -4.00 -10.91 3.80
C SER A 73 -4.89 -11.60 4.83
N GLN A 74 -6.19 -11.30 4.83
CA GLN A 74 -7.17 -11.90 5.75
C GLN A 74 -7.54 -13.34 5.41
N SER A 75 -7.31 -13.78 4.17
CA SER A 75 -7.76 -15.08 3.63
C SER A 75 -6.60 -15.99 3.23
N GLN A 76 -5.37 -15.64 3.61
CA GLN A 76 -4.16 -16.34 3.19
C GLN A 76 -4.15 -17.83 3.56
N ASP A 77 -4.85 -18.20 4.64
CA ASP A 77 -4.95 -19.57 5.16
C ASP A 77 -5.74 -20.50 4.23
N ARG A 78 -6.52 -19.94 3.29
CA ARG A 78 -7.24 -20.70 2.25
C ARG A 78 -6.34 -21.15 1.11
N LEU A 79 -5.16 -20.56 0.99
CA LEU A 79 -4.17 -20.89 -0.03
C LEU A 79 -3.24 -21.99 0.50
N SER A 80 -2.76 -22.83 -0.41
CA SER A 80 -1.64 -23.73 -0.17
C SER A 80 -0.39 -22.95 0.25
N ALA A 81 0.63 -23.63 0.78
CA ALA A 81 1.90 -22.97 1.08
C ALA A 81 2.52 -22.30 -0.16
N LYS A 82 2.30 -22.88 -1.34
CA LYS A 82 2.74 -22.30 -2.62
C LYS A 82 1.90 -21.08 -3.00
N GLY A 83 0.58 -21.16 -2.84
CA GLY A 83 -0.34 -20.05 -3.07
C GLY A 83 -0.07 -18.87 -2.15
N GLN A 84 0.21 -19.10 -0.86
CA GLN A 84 0.59 -18.06 0.09
C GLN A 84 1.89 -17.35 -0.31
N LYS A 85 2.88 -18.12 -0.78
CA LYS A 85 4.13 -17.53 -1.29
C LYS A 85 3.86 -16.66 -2.53
N TRP A 86 3.14 -17.20 -3.52
CA TRP A 86 2.76 -16.46 -4.73
C TRP A 86 2.00 -15.17 -4.41
N MET A 87 1.03 -15.23 -3.50
CA MET A 87 0.22 -14.09 -3.07
C MET A 87 1.10 -12.98 -2.50
N LEU A 88 1.96 -13.31 -1.53
CA LEU A 88 2.82 -12.32 -0.88
C LEU A 88 3.86 -11.71 -1.84
N ASP A 89 4.42 -12.52 -2.74
CA ASP A 89 5.39 -12.03 -3.74
C ASP A 89 4.70 -11.15 -4.80
N THR A 90 3.48 -11.50 -5.19
CA THR A 90 2.64 -10.69 -6.09
C THR A 90 2.28 -9.35 -5.45
N MET A 91 1.83 -9.36 -4.20
CA MET A 91 1.50 -8.13 -3.46
C MET A 91 2.70 -7.19 -3.41
N GLU A 92 3.89 -7.71 -3.09
CA GLU A 92 5.12 -6.93 -3.07
C GLU A 92 5.48 -6.39 -4.47
N CYS A 93 5.39 -7.22 -5.52
CA CYS A 93 5.66 -6.81 -6.89
C CYS A 93 4.76 -5.65 -7.35
N LEU A 94 3.46 -5.73 -7.08
CA LEU A 94 2.48 -4.70 -7.41
C LEU A 94 2.82 -3.36 -6.72
N GLN A 95 3.12 -3.41 -5.42
CA GLN A 95 3.48 -2.20 -4.66
C GLN A 95 4.81 -1.60 -5.13
N ARG A 96 5.83 -2.44 -5.36
CA ARG A 96 7.13 -1.99 -5.86
C ARG A 96 7.05 -1.33 -7.23
N THR A 97 6.16 -1.80 -8.10
CA THR A 97 5.92 -1.18 -9.42
C THR A 97 5.39 0.24 -9.30
N LEU A 98 4.69 0.56 -8.21
CA LEU A 98 4.08 1.88 -7.95
C LEU A 98 4.92 2.76 -7.00
N VAL A 99 6.14 2.33 -6.63
CA VAL A 99 7.05 3.17 -5.83
C VAL A 99 7.36 4.52 -6.49
N PRO A 100 7.57 4.61 -7.83
CA PRO A 100 7.74 5.90 -8.49
C PRO A 100 6.53 6.82 -8.26
N ASP A 101 5.32 6.29 -8.36
CA ASP A 101 4.08 7.03 -8.08
C ASP A 101 4.01 7.49 -6.63
N ALA A 102 4.30 6.59 -5.67
CA ALA A 102 4.29 6.91 -4.24
C ALA A 102 5.31 7.99 -3.84
N THR A 103 6.50 7.97 -4.45
CA THR A 103 7.60 8.89 -4.13
C THR A 103 7.65 10.14 -5.00
N GLY A 104 6.90 10.16 -6.11
CA GLY A 104 6.98 11.22 -7.11
C GLY A 104 8.27 11.22 -7.92
N ALA A 105 8.90 10.06 -8.07
CA ALA A 105 10.10 9.89 -8.88
C ALA A 105 9.79 9.93 -10.39
N GLU A 106 10.83 9.85 -11.22
CA GLU A 106 10.67 9.69 -12.66
C GLU A 106 9.83 8.44 -12.98
N GLY A 107 8.84 8.60 -13.86
CA GLY A 107 7.87 7.55 -14.19
C GLY A 107 6.59 7.59 -13.36
N ALA A 108 6.44 8.50 -12.39
CA ALA A 108 5.18 8.69 -11.67
C ALA A 108 4.05 9.14 -12.61
N SER A 109 2.87 8.58 -12.38
CA SER A 109 1.64 8.91 -13.08
C SER A 109 1.22 10.36 -12.90
N ALA A 110 0.68 10.95 -13.96
CA ALA A 110 0.27 12.36 -13.96
C ALA A 110 -0.99 12.62 -13.12
N ASP A 111 -1.90 11.65 -13.04
CA ASP A 111 -3.17 11.75 -12.33
C ASP A 111 -3.69 10.36 -11.90
N CYS A 112 -4.84 10.34 -11.23
CA CYS A 112 -5.47 9.11 -10.74
C CYS A 112 -5.82 8.10 -11.85
N LYS A 113 -6.14 8.57 -13.06
CA LYS A 113 -6.48 7.66 -14.17
C LYS A 113 -5.22 7.00 -14.72
N ALA A 114 -4.15 7.76 -14.90
CA ALA A 114 -2.85 7.22 -15.28
C ALA A 114 -2.30 6.24 -14.23
N LEU A 115 -2.48 6.56 -12.94
CA LEU A 115 -2.11 5.67 -11.83
C LEU A 115 -2.88 4.35 -11.89
N GLU A 116 -4.20 4.43 -12.08
CA GLU A 116 -5.06 3.26 -12.22
C GLU A 116 -4.64 2.39 -13.40
N ASP A 117 -4.37 2.99 -14.57
CA ASP A 117 -3.93 2.27 -15.77
C ASP A 117 -2.59 1.57 -15.55
N GLN A 118 -1.58 2.30 -15.05
CA GLN A 118 -0.27 1.72 -14.75
C GLN A 118 -0.37 0.60 -13.72
N ALA A 119 -1.21 0.77 -12.70
CA ALA A 119 -1.41 -0.25 -11.70
C ALA A 119 -2.04 -1.50 -12.31
N PHE A 120 -3.12 -1.38 -13.09
CA PHE A 120 -3.74 -2.52 -13.76
C PHE A 120 -2.78 -3.23 -14.73
N ASP A 121 -2.02 -2.50 -15.54
CA ASP A 121 -1.03 -3.07 -16.48
C ASP A 121 0.08 -3.88 -15.78
N SER A 122 0.34 -3.63 -14.50
CA SER A 122 1.34 -4.38 -13.73
C SER A 122 0.87 -5.77 -13.25
N HIS A 123 -0.45 -6.05 -13.24
CA HIS A 123 -0.97 -7.25 -12.60
C HIS A 123 -0.52 -8.53 -13.32
N SER A 124 -0.65 -8.59 -14.64
CA SER A 124 -0.37 -9.82 -15.40
C SER A 124 1.11 -10.16 -15.32
N VAL A 125 1.95 -9.14 -15.40
CA VAL A 125 3.40 -9.24 -15.21
C VAL A 125 3.71 -9.80 -13.83
N CYS A 126 3.18 -9.20 -12.76
CA CYS A 126 3.44 -9.65 -11.39
C CYS A 126 2.88 -11.05 -11.11
N TYR A 127 1.71 -11.40 -11.65
CA TYR A 127 1.12 -12.73 -11.51
C TYR A 127 2.00 -13.81 -12.13
N LEU A 128 2.40 -13.60 -13.40
CA LEU A 128 3.16 -14.57 -14.17
C LEU A 128 4.58 -14.73 -13.61
N GLN A 129 5.27 -13.62 -13.32
CA GLN A 129 6.64 -13.64 -12.80
C GLN A 129 6.75 -14.35 -11.45
N ASN A 130 5.71 -14.25 -10.61
CA ASN A 130 5.70 -14.90 -9.29
C ASN A 130 5.16 -16.33 -9.30
N GLY A 131 4.83 -16.87 -10.49
CA GLY A 131 4.56 -18.30 -10.66
C GLY A 131 3.08 -18.70 -10.64
N LEU A 132 2.17 -17.82 -11.09
CA LEU A 132 0.74 -18.13 -11.20
C LEU A 132 0.49 -19.46 -11.93
N CYS A 133 1.21 -19.72 -13.02
CA CYS A 133 1.06 -20.93 -13.84
C CYS A 133 1.44 -22.24 -13.13
N SER A 134 2.11 -22.14 -11.99
CA SER A 134 2.54 -23.29 -11.20
C SER A 134 1.64 -23.52 -9.98
N LEU A 135 0.61 -22.70 -9.76
CA LEU A 135 -0.29 -22.86 -8.62
C LEU A 135 -1.12 -24.14 -8.72
N GLU A 136 -1.57 -24.61 -7.54
CA GLU A 136 -2.40 -25.79 -7.45
C GLU A 136 -3.87 -25.43 -7.76
N PRO A 137 -4.69 -26.34 -8.32
CA PRO A 137 -6.07 -26.02 -8.69
C PRO A 137 -6.91 -25.40 -7.56
N GLN A 138 -6.70 -25.82 -6.31
CA GLN A 138 -7.40 -25.24 -5.16
C GLN A 138 -6.98 -23.79 -4.86
N ASP A 139 -5.77 -23.37 -5.22
CA ASP A 139 -5.34 -21.98 -5.05
C ASP A 139 -6.13 -21.07 -5.99
N PHE A 140 -6.39 -21.50 -7.22
CA PHE A 140 -7.26 -20.76 -8.15
C PHE A 140 -8.69 -20.62 -7.63
N VAL A 141 -9.25 -21.68 -7.03
CA VAL A 141 -10.57 -21.61 -6.39
C VAL A 141 -10.56 -20.59 -5.26
N ALA A 142 -9.57 -20.66 -4.36
CA ALA A 142 -9.44 -19.72 -3.26
C ALA A 142 -9.27 -18.27 -3.75
N ILE A 143 -8.42 -18.04 -4.76
CA ILE A 143 -8.22 -16.71 -5.37
C ILE A 143 -9.56 -16.15 -5.86
N VAL A 144 -10.31 -16.92 -6.66
CA VAL A 144 -11.63 -16.53 -7.20
C VAL A 144 -12.61 -16.18 -6.07
N GLU A 145 -12.62 -16.96 -5.00
CA GLU A 145 -13.49 -16.72 -3.85
C GLU A 145 -13.08 -15.49 -3.03
N ILE A 146 -11.78 -15.16 -2.96
CA ILE A 146 -11.26 -13.98 -2.26
C ILE A 146 -11.62 -12.69 -3.03
N VAL A 147 -11.35 -12.66 -4.34
CA VAL A 147 -11.64 -11.47 -5.15
C VAL A 147 -13.15 -11.33 -5.41
N GLY A 148 -13.86 -12.45 -5.54
CA GLY A 148 -15.27 -12.50 -5.91
C GLY A 148 -15.54 -12.06 -7.35
N VAL A 149 -16.78 -12.23 -7.80
CA VAL A 149 -17.20 -11.92 -9.18
C VAL A 149 -16.97 -10.44 -9.53
N GLN A 150 -17.14 -9.54 -8.57
CA GLN A 150 -16.89 -8.11 -8.75
C GLN A 150 -15.39 -7.77 -8.88
N GLY A 151 -14.49 -8.57 -8.30
CA GLY A 151 -13.03 -8.40 -8.48
C GLY A 151 -12.51 -8.98 -9.79
N LEU A 152 -13.15 -10.04 -10.31
CA LEU A 152 -12.78 -10.65 -11.59
C LEU A 152 -13.36 -9.92 -12.81
N PHE A 153 -14.53 -9.30 -12.66
CA PHE A 153 -15.31 -8.74 -13.77
C PHE A 153 -15.75 -7.29 -13.53
N GLY A 154 -15.16 -6.59 -12.56
CA GLY A 154 -15.52 -5.21 -12.20
C GLY A 154 -14.98 -4.14 -13.16
N SER A 155 -13.96 -4.45 -13.96
CA SER A 155 -13.41 -3.59 -15.01
C SER A 155 -13.01 -4.42 -16.24
N TRP A 156 -12.95 -3.77 -17.42
CA TRP A 156 -12.51 -4.42 -18.66
C TRP A 156 -11.05 -4.92 -18.59
N ASP A 157 -10.22 -4.28 -17.77
CA ASP A 157 -8.82 -4.64 -17.59
C ASP A 157 -8.66 -5.83 -16.64
N SER A 158 -9.53 -6.00 -15.64
CA SER A 158 -9.58 -7.20 -14.79
C SER A 158 -9.83 -8.49 -15.58
N ILE A 159 -10.57 -8.39 -16.69
CA ILE A 159 -10.87 -9.53 -17.58
C ILE A 159 -9.70 -9.85 -18.51
N LYS A 160 -9.01 -8.83 -19.04
CA LYS A 160 -7.76 -9.04 -19.81
C LYS A 160 -6.71 -9.72 -18.96
N GLU A 161 -6.61 -9.36 -17.70
CA GLU A 161 -5.67 -9.91 -16.73
C GLU A 161 -5.88 -11.41 -16.48
N VAL A 162 -7.13 -11.85 -16.31
CA VAL A 162 -7.47 -13.28 -16.21
C VAL A 162 -7.18 -14.04 -17.51
N VAL A 163 -7.45 -13.42 -18.68
CA VAL A 163 -7.22 -14.05 -20.00
C VAL A 163 -5.73 -14.15 -20.33
N GLN A 164 -4.94 -13.10 -20.08
CA GLN A 164 -3.49 -13.09 -20.30
C GLN A 164 -2.76 -14.02 -19.34
N ALA A 165 -3.22 -14.09 -18.08
CA ALA A 165 -2.74 -15.10 -17.14
C ALA A 165 -2.98 -16.52 -17.66
N ALA A 166 -4.17 -16.80 -18.19
CA ALA A 166 -4.49 -18.12 -18.74
C ALA A 166 -3.69 -18.44 -20.02
N GLU A 167 -3.51 -17.47 -20.93
CA GLU A 167 -2.71 -17.63 -22.15
C GLU A 167 -1.21 -17.78 -21.87
N GLY A 168 -0.68 -17.06 -20.87
CA GLY A 168 0.73 -17.14 -20.46
C GLY A 168 1.12 -18.43 -19.73
N CYS A 169 0.14 -19.26 -19.38
CA CYS A 169 0.34 -20.57 -18.75
C CYS A 169 0.18 -21.75 -19.72
N LEU A 170 -0.04 -21.48 -21.02
CA LEU A 170 -0.12 -22.46 -22.11
C LEU A 170 1.20 -22.48 -22.91
#